data_AF-A0A433EWJ4-F1
#
_entry.id   AF-A0A433EWJ4-F1
#
_cell.length_a   1.000
_cell.length_b   1.000
_cell.length_c   1.000
_cell.angle_alpha   90.00
_cell.angle_beta   90.00
_cell.angle_gamma   90.00
#
_symmetry.space_group_name_H-M   'P 1'
#
loop_
_entity.id
_entity.type
_entity.pdbx_description
1 polymer ?
#
loop_
_entity_poly.entity_id
_entity_poly.type
_entity_poly.pdbx_seq_one_letter_code
_entity_poly.pdbx_strand_id
1 'polypeptide(L)'
;MSVSNYQKFYEPLNAVHSADFNRCIYCGCEAARPDFIPPIKFIHDWRDVNSSADFVCIPSCNECFDLLKNENNGTLEPRIAVLKKLLAAKYKKAIRVFNHWSMDEIEEMDIAFQISLKGGMYLGKEALSRIQFAGFDYEINGSTTRVAKPQREVFKVFDEEFESFREALAFASDTYQIKKSRLSQLYFENDESFDRAIGVFHGLVGGSYS
;
A
#
# COMPACT_ATOMS: atom_id res chain seq x y z
N MET A 1 19.56 -30.14 3.41
CA MET A 1 18.30 -30.58 4.06
C MET A 1 17.13 -30.03 3.25
N SER A 2 16.09 -30.81 2.96
CA SER A 2 14.97 -30.36 2.12
C SER A 2 14.07 -29.36 2.86
N VAL A 3 13.50 -28.40 2.12
CA VAL A 3 12.58 -27.35 2.62
C VAL A 3 11.42 -27.92 3.46
N SER A 4 10.98 -29.14 3.15
CA SER A 4 9.88 -29.85 3.82
C SER A 4 10.11 -30.11 5.31
N ASN A 5 11.35 -30.16 5.80
CA ASN A 5 11.63 -30.51 7.20
C ASN A 5 11.45 -29.34 8.18
N TYR A 6 11.35 -28.10 7.69
CA TYR A 6 11.25 -26.91 8.54
C TYR A 6 9.82 -26.40 8.74
N GLN A 7 8.86 -26.81 7.91
CA GLN A 7 7.46 -26.36 8.04
C GLN A 7 6.84 -26.73 9.39
N LYS A 8 7.29 -27.83 10.01
CA LYS A 8 6.84 -28.29 11.34
C LYS A 8 7.11 -27.30 12.48
N PHE A 9 7.93 -26.29 12.26
CA PHE A 9 8.25 -25.26 13.26
C PHE A 9 7.29 -24.07 13.19
N TYR A 10 6.32 -24.06 12.26
CA TYR A 10 5.47 -22.91 12.01
C TYR A 10 4.04 -23.19 12.43
N GLU A 11 3.48 -22.27 13.21
CA GLU A 11 2.08 -22.29 13.59
C GLU A 11 1.20 -21.64 12.51
N PRO A 12 0.03 -22.18 12.18
CA PRO A 12 -0.87 -21.54 11.22
C PRO A 12 -1.48 -20.27 11.82
N LEU A 13 -1.49 -19.20 11.01
CA LEU A 13 -2.29 -18.00 11.27
C LEU A 13 -3.63 -18.16 10.56
N ASN A 14 -4.71 -18.18 11.35
CA ASN A 14 -6.06 -18.37 10.85
C ASN A 14 -6.88 -17.09 11.00
N ALA A 15 -7.68 -16.74 10.00
CA ALA A 15 -8.65 -15.66 10.14
C ALA A 15 -9.71 -16.02 11.20
N VAL A 16 -10.07 -15.07 12.05
CA VAL A 16 -11.10 -15.26 13.10
C VAL A 16 -12.51 -15.26 12.49
N HIS A 17 -12.72 -14.45 11.46
CA HIS A 17 -14.03 -14.23 10.86
C HIS A 17 -14.12 -14.90 9.49
N SER A 18 -15.27 -15.55 9.21
CA SER A 18 -15.49 -16.29 7.97
C SER A 18 -15.43 -15.43 6.71
N ALA A 19 -15.69 -14.12 6.83
CA ALA A 19 -15.55 -13.16 5.74
C ALA A 19 -14.11 -13.01 5.22
N ASP A 20 -13.13 -13.36 6.07
CA ASP A 20 -11.70 -13.25 5.79
C ASP A 20 -11.04 -14.60 5.51
N PHE A 21 -11.82 -15.67 5.44
CA PHE A 21 -11.31 -16.98 5.03
C PHE A 21 -10.75 -16.91 3.62
N ASN A 22 -9.63 -17.61 3.38
CA ASN A 22 -8.90 -17.63 2.12
C ASN A 22 -8.48 -16.24 1.61
N ARG A 23 -8.29 -15.27 2.51
CA ARG A 23 -7.71 -13.96 2.16
C ARG A 23 -6.23 -13.88 2.49
N CYS A 24 -5.49 -13.24 1.60
CA CYS A 24 -4.11 -12.85 1.79
C CYS A 24 -4.02 -11.88 2.97
N ILE A 25 -3.27 -12.25 4.01
CA ILE A 25 -3.10 -11.41 5.22
C ILE A 25 -2.53 -10.02 4.88
N TYR A 26 -1.79 -9.95 3.78
CA TYR A 26 -1.08 -8.74 3.41
C TYR A 26 -1.91 -7.69 2.66
N CYS A 27 -2.82 -8.11 1.79
CA CYS A 27 -3.51 -7.21 0.87
C CYS A 27 -5.00 -7.51 0.67
N GLY A 28 -5.54 -8.55 1.32
CA GLY A 28 -6.96 -8.89 1.25
C GLY A 28 -7.40 -9.59 -0.03
N CYS A 29 -6.54 -9.76 -1.03
CA CYS A 29 -6.82 -10.58 -2.21
C CYS A 29 -7.00 -12.07 -1.86
N GLU A 30 -7.49 -12.88 -2.79
CA GLU A 30 -7.57 -14.33 -2.62
C GLU A 30 -6.19 -14.94 -2.35
N ALA A 31 -6.10 -15.74 -1.29
CA ALA A 31 -4.91 -16.49 -0.93
C ALA A 31 -4.74 -17.66 -1.89
N ALA A 32 -3.52 -17.82 -2.42
CA ALA A 32 -3.17 -18.89 -3.35
C ALA A 32 -2.22 -19.91 -2.72
N ARG A 33 -1.42 -19.49 -1.75
CA ARG A 33 -0.36 -20.31 -1.15
C ARG A 33 0.05 -19.81 0.24
N PRO A 34 0.65 -20.68 1.08
CA PRO A 34 1.26 -20.23 2.32
C PRO A 34 2.53 -19.41 2.07
N ASP A 35 2.72 -18.35 2.87
CA ASP A 35 4.02 -17.73 3.12
C ASP A 35 4.48 -18.07 4.55
N PHE A 36 5.79 -18.15 4.77
CA PHE A 36 6.37 -18.52 6.07
C PHE A 36 7.15 -17.34 6.62
N ILE A 37 6.94 -17.01 7.89
CA ILE A 37 7.62 -15.93 8.60
C ILE A 37 8.32 -16.52 9.84
N PRO A 38 9.66 -16.49 9.92
CA PRO A 38 10.60 -16.06 8.87
C PRO A 38 10.55 -16.97 7.64
N PRO A 39 11.00 -16.53 6.45
CA PRO A 39 11.04 -17.42 5.29
C PRO A 39 11.94 -18.63 5.55
N ILE A 40 11.47 -19.83 5.19
CA ILE A 40 12.21 -21.09 5.44
C ILE A 40 13.63 -21.06 4.88
N LYS A 41 13.86 -20.36 3.75
CA LYS A 41 15.19 -20.23 3.16
C LYS A 41 16.21 -19.48 4.03
N PHE A 42 15.75 -18.71 5.00
CA PHE A 42 16.56 -17.96 5.96
C PHE A 42 16.47 -18.54 7.38
N ILE A 43 15.92 -19.75 7.56
CA ILE A 43 15.65 -20.34 8.88
C ILE A 43 16.88 -20.40 9.79
N HIS A 44 18.07 -20.57 9.22
CA HIS A 44 19.33 -20.64 9.96
C HIS A 44 19.70 -19.30 10.61
N ASP A 45 19.26 -18.18 10.05
CA ASP A 45 19.49 -16.85 10.63
C ASP A 45 18.65 -16.63 11.91
N TRP A 46 17.57 -17.40 12.07
CA TRP A 46 16.57 -17.21 13.13
C TRP A 46 16.60 -18.29 14.22
N ARG A 47 17.19 -19.46 13.95
CA ARG A 47 17.12 -20.63 14.83
C ARG A 47 18.14 -20.63 15.97
N ASP A 48 19.31 -20.03 15.77
CA ASP A 48 20.43 -20.12 16.72
C ASP A 48 20.46 -18.96 17.73
N VAL A 49 19.57 -17.99 17.57
CA VAL A 49 19.46 -16.80 18.43
C VAL A 49 18.11 -16.85 19.13
N ASN A 50 18.05 -16.37 20.38
CA ASN A 50 16.85 -16.08 21.16
C ASN A 50 15.99 -15.02 20.42
N SER A 51 15.47 -15.39 19.24
CA SER A 51 15.00 -14.49 18.21
C SER A 51 13.54 -14.18 18.44
N SER A 52 13.18 -12.89 18.30
CA SER A 52 11.82 -12.40 18.41
C SER A 52 11.00 -12.71 17.15
N ALA A 53 11.28 -13.80 16.45
CA ALA A 53 10.62 -14.15 15.20
C ALA A 53 9.31 -14.90 15.47
N ASP A 54 8.32 -14.72 14.57
CA ASP A 54 6.96 -15.20 14.81
C ASP A 54 6.81 -16.71 14.61
N PHE A 55 7.59 -17.31 13.71
CA PHE A 55 7.44 -18.71 13.28
C PHE A 55 5.98 -19.06 12.92
N VAL A 56 5.41 -18.30 11.99
CA VAL A 56 4.02 -18.47 11.52
C VAL A 56 3.92 -18.79 10.03
N CYS A 57 2.94 -19.62 9.69
CA CYS A 57 2.51 -19.92 8.33
C CYS A 57 1.22 -19.12 8.04
N ILE A 58 1.25 -18.26 7.02
CA ILE A 58 0.20 -17.29 6.76
C ILE A 58 -0.37 -17.45 5.35
N PRO A 59 -1.65 -17.10 5.12
CA PRO A 59 -2.23 -17.10 3.78
C PRO A 59 -1.70 -15.92 2.95
N SER A 60 -1.23 -16.19 1.74
CA SER A 60 -0.71 -15.16 0.81
C SER A 60 -1.20 -15.38 -0.62
N CYS A 61 -1.42 -14.29 -1.35
CA CYS A 61 -1.64 -14.34 -2.80
C CYS A 61 -0.29 -14.51 -3.53
N ASN A 62 -0.31 -14.99 -4.77
CA ASN A 62 0.91 -15.25 -5.55
C ASN A 62 1.82 -14.02 -5.65
N GLU A 63 1.23 -12.85 -5.87
CA GLU A 63 2.00 -11.64 -6.04
C GLU A 63 2.70 -11.19 -4.75
N CYS A 64 1.98 -11.18 -3.61
CA CYS A 64 2.58 -10.79 -2.34
C CYS A 64 3.72 -11.74 -1.96
N PHE A 65 3.51 -13.04 -2.15
CA PHE A 65 4.56 -14.05 -1.99
C PHE A 65 5.77 -13.75 -2.89
N ASP A 66 5.54 -13.52 -4.19
CA ASP A 66 6.62 -13.32 -5.15
C ASP A 66 7.41 -12.03 -4.91
N LEU A 67 6.75 -10.97 -4.44
CA LEU A 67 7.41 -9.72 -4.04
C LEU A 67 8.27 -9.93 -2.80
N LEU A 68 7.80 -10.71 -1.82
CA LEU A 68 8.48 -10.91 -0.53
C LEU A 68 9.45 -12.10 -0.50
N LYS A 69 9.55 -12.88 -1.58
CA LYS A 69 10.33 -14.13 -1.59
C LYS A 69 11.82 -13.96 -1.25
N ASN A 70 12.35 -12.74 -1.36
CA ASN A 70 13.75 -12.41 -1.07
C ASN A 70 13.96 -11.61 0.22
N GLU A 71 12.88 -11.30 0.94
CA GLU A 71 12.93 -10.47 2.14
C GLU A 71 13.09 -11.32 3.40
N ASN A 72 14.09 -11.01 4.23
CA ASN A 72 14.43 -11.77 5.44
C ASN A 72 13.82 -11.11 6.70
N ASN A 73 12.50 -10.91 6.72
CA ASN A 73 11.82 -10.38 7.89
C ASN A 73 11.38 -11.54 8.80
N GLY A 74 11.70 -11.46 10.09
CA GLY A 74 11.33 -12.47 11.09
C GLY A 74 9.94 -12.31 11.69
N THR A 75 9.27 -11.18 11.48
CA THR A 75 7.93 -10.90 12.03
C THR A 75 7.00 -10.34 10.96
N LEU A 76 5.69 -10.46 11.21
CA LEU A 76 4.63 -10.09 10.28
C LEU A 76 4.62 -8.60 9.94
N GLU A 77 4.72 -7.73 10.93
CA GLU A 77 4.59 -6.27 10.75
C GLU A 77 5.67 -5.65 9.85
N PRO A 78 6.99 -5.89 10.07
CA PRO A 78 8.02 -5.44 9.15
C PRO A 78 7.83 -5.99 7.73
N ARG A 79 7.33 -7.21 7.61
CA ARG A 79 7.08 -7.84 6.31
C ARG A 79 5.92 -7.18 5.56
N ILE A 80 4.84 -6.81 6.27
CA ILE A 80 3.74 -5.98 5.74
C ILE A 80 4.30 -4.63 5.26
N ALA A 81 5.12 -3.96 6.08
CA ALA A 81 5.68 -2.65 5.74
C ALA A 81 6.56 -2.71 4.48
N VAL A 82 7.39 -3.75 4.33
CA VAL A 82 8.20 -3.98 3.13
C VAL A 82 7.31 -4.22 1.90
N LEU A 83 6.30 -5.09 2.02
CA LEU A 83 5.40 -5.36 0.91
C LEU A 83 4.68 -4.10 0.43
N LYS A 84 4.16 -3.25 1.34
CA LYS A 84 3.46 -2.01 0.97
C LYS A 84 4.35 -1.12 0.10
N LYS A 85 5.66 -1.03 0.40
CA LYS A 85 6.65 -0.31 -0.42
C LYS A 85 6.84 -0.97 -1.79
N LEU A 86 6.93 -2.30 -1.84
CA LEU A 86 7.10 -3.05 -3.10
C LEU A 86 5.87 -2.92 -4.01
N LEU A 87 4.66 -3.00 -3.46
CA LEU A 87 3.41 -2.78 -4.19
C LEU A 87 3.33 -1.34 -4.73
N ALA A 88 3.63 -0.34 -3.89
CA ALA A 88 3.65 1.06 -4.31
C ALA A 88 4.65 1.30 -5.45
N ALA A 89 5.84 0.70 -5.38
CA ALA A 89 6.85 0.79 -6.43
C ALA A 89 6.38 0.11 -7.73
N LYS A 90 5.83 -1.11 -7.64
CA LYS A 90 5.34 -1.86 -8.80
C LYS A 90 4.20 -1.14 -9.54
N TYR A 91 3.27 -0.56 -8.79
CA TYR A 91 2.06 0.07 -9.34
C TYR A 91 2.14 1.60 -9.46
N LYS A 92 3.32 2.20 -9.26
CA LYS A 92 3.54 3.66 -9.25
C LYS A 92 2.88 4.40 -10.41
N LYS A 93 2.97 3.85 -11.64
CA LYS A 93 2.36 4.46 -12.83
C LYS A 93 0.82 4.45 -12.78
N ALA A 94 0.23 3.31 -12.41
CA ALA A 94 -1.22 3.16 -12.33
C ALA A 94 -1.81 4.03 -11.21
N ILE A 95 -1.16 4.05 -10.05
CA ILE A 95 -1.53 4.92 -8.92
C ILE A 95 -1.50 6.39 -9.35
N ARG A 96 -0.47 6.81 -10.09
CA ARG A 96 -0.40 8.17 -10.63
C ARG A 96 -1.57 8.48 -11.56
N VAL A 97 -1.91 7.57 -12.47
CA VAL A 97 -3.08 7.73 -13.37
C VAL A 97 -4.34 7.90 -12.54
N PHE A 98 -4.60 7.00 -11.59
CA PHE A 98 -5.77 7.05 -10.73
C PHE A 98 -5.92 8.36 -9.95
N ASN A 99 -4.81 8.90 -9.43
CA ASN A 99 -4.82 10.13 -8.64
C ASN A 99 -4.99 11.41 -9.48
N HIS A 100 -4.55 11.41 -10.75
CA HIS A 100 -4.48 12.64 -11.56
C HIS A 100 -5.66 12.85 -12.49
N TRP A 101 -6.33 11.76 -12.88
CA TRP A 101 -7.39 11.81 -13.88
C TRP A 101 -8.75 11.52 -13.26
N SER A 102 -9.77 12.27 -13.68
CA SER A 102 -11.17 11.94 -13.45
C SER A 102 -11.77 11.17 -14.62
N MET A 103 -12.90 10.50 -14.38
CA MET A 103 -13.60 9.81 -15.47
C MET A 103 -14.12 10.81 -16.50
N ASP A 104 -14.64 11.94 -16.04
CA ASP A 104 -15.12 13.03 -16.90
C ASP A 104 -14.00 13.59 -17.78
N GLU A 105 -12.81 13.85 -17.20
CA GLU A 105 -11.62 14.30 -17.95
C GLU A 105 -11.19 13.27 -19.01
N ILE A 106 -11.36 11.97 -18.73
CA ILE A 106 -11.02 10.90 -19.66
C ILE A 106 -12.04 10.82 -20.79
N GLU A 107 -13.34 11.02 -20.52
CA GLU A 107 -14.42 10.90 -21.49
C GLU A 107 -14.34 11.93 -22.62
N GLU A 108 -13.68 13.07 -22.38
CA GLU A 108 -13.41 14.11 -23.38
C GLU A 108 -12.23 13.78 -24.32
N MET A 109 -11.48 12.70 -24.07
CA MET A 109 -10.27 12.34 -24.81
C MET A 109 -10.55 11.38 -25.98
N ASP A 110 -9.56 11.16 -26.85
CA ASP A 110 -9.67 10.20 -27.94
C ASP A 110 -9.81 8.75 -27.43
N ILE A 111 -10.50 7.91 -28.22
CA ILE A 111 -10.90 6.55 -27.83
C ILE A 111 -9.69 5.67 -27.45
N ALA A 112 -8.57 5.79 -28.17
CA ALA A 112 -7.40 4.97 -27.88
C ALA A 112 -6.78 5.35 -26.52
N PHE A 113 -6.74 6.64 -26.23
CA PHE A 113 -6.28 7.16 -24.95
C PHE A 113 -7.24 6.82 -23.79
N GLN A 114 -8.55 6.86 -24.04
CA GLN A 114 -9.57 6.44 -23.07
C GLN A 114 -9.37 5.00 -22.58
N ILE A 115 -9.14 4.05 -23.50
CA ILE A 115 -8.98 2.64 -23.15
C ILE A 115 -7.77 2.47 -22.22
N SER A 116 -6.64 3.09 -22.56
CA SER A 116 -5.41 3.04 -21.77
C SER A 116 -5.60 3.65 -20.38
N LEU A 117 -6.20 4.85 -20.29
CA LEU A 117 -6.42 5.52 -19.01
C LEU A 117 -7.42 4.77 -18.13
N LYS A 118 -8.54 4.28 -18.68
CA LYS A 118 -9.53 3.50 -17.91
C LYS A 118 -8.89 2.24 -17.28
N GLY A 119 -8.02 1.55 -18.02
CA GLY A 119 -7.24 0.44 -17.48
C GLY A 119 -6.30 0.87 -16.34
N GLY A 120 -5.57 1.97 -16.54
CA GLY A 120 -4.70 2.55 -15.51
C GLY A 120 -5.45 3.01 -14.25
N MET A 121 -6.66 3.56 -14.41
CA MET A 121 -7.54 3.99 -13.33
C MET A 121 -7.98 2.82 -12.46
N TYR A 122 -8.50 1.75 -13.08
CA TYR A 122 -8.94 0.56 -12.34
C TYR A 122 -7.77 -0.07 -11.58
N LEU A 123 -6.64 -0.26 -12.27
CA LEU A 123 -5.45 -0.85 -11.67
C LEU A 123 -4.88 0.00 -10.53
N GLY A 124 -4.89 1.33 -10.68
CA GLY A 124 -4.42 2.25 -9.64
C GLY A 124 -5.32 2.23 -8.41
N LYS A 125 -6.65 2.17 -8.60
CA LYS A 125 -7.62 2.04 -7.51
C LYS A 125 -7.42 0.73 -6.74
N GLU A 126 -7.29 -0.39 -7.45
CA GLU A 126 -7.05 -1.70 -6.85
C GLU A 126 -5.72 -1.72 -6.07
N ALA A 127 -4.65 -1.19 -6.68
CA ALA A 127 -3.34 -1.12 -6.04
C ALA A 127 -3.37 -0.30 -4.74
N LEU A 128 -4.03 0.86 -4.72
CA LEU A 128 -4.18 1.67 -3.51
C LEU A 128 -4.98 0.93 -2.44
N SER A 129 -6.09 0.29 -2.79
CA SER A 129 -6.87 -0.51 -1.85
C SER A 129 -6.04 -1.62 -1.20
N ARG A 130 -5.14 -2.24 -1.96
CA ARG A 130 -4.23 -3.30 -1.47
C ARG A 130 -3.13 -2.74 -0.57
N ILE A 131 -2.58 -1.57 -0.88
CA ILE A 131 -1.56 -0.90 -0.06
C ILE A 131 -2.17 -0.41 1.27
N GLN A 132 -3.40 0.10 1.22
CA GLN A 132 -4.14 0.61 2.38
C GLN A 132 -4.83 -0.49 3.19
N PHE A 133 -4.76 -1.74 2.74
CA PHE A 133 -5.32 -2.86 3.49
C PHE A 133 -4.70 -2.92 4.89
N ALA A 134 -5.56 -2.92 5.91
CA ALA A 134 -5.16 -2.89 7.30
C ALA A 134 -4.85 -4.29 7.86
N GLY A 135 -5.30 -5.35 7.19
CA GLY A 135 -5.33 -6.71 7.73
C GLY A 135 -6.73 -7.11 8.20
N PHE A 136 -6.82 -8.27 8.84
CA PHE A 136 -8.03 -8.79 9.48
C PHE A 136 -7.65 -9.48 10.79
N ASP A 137 -8.62 -9.60 11.71
CA ASP A 137 -8.42 -10.30 12.98
C ASP A 137 -8.00 -11.76 12.74
N TYR A 138 -6.95 -12.19 13.43
CA TYR A 138 -6.38 -13.51 13.26
C TYR A 138 -6.05 -14.20 14.57
N GLU A 139 -5.97 -15.51 14.53
CA GLU A 139 -5.63 -16.38 15.65
C GLU A 139 -4.36 -17.18 15.32
N ILE A 140 -3.46 -17.28 16.30
CA ILE A 140 -2.30 -18.16 16.29
C ILE A 140 -2.29 -18.91 17.63
N ASN A 141 -2.31 -20.24 17.58
CA ASN A 141 -2.21 -21.11 18.76
C ASN A 141 -3.17 -20.72 19.91
N GLY A 142 -4.45 -20.47 19.59
CA GLY A 142 -5.47 -20.06 20.56
C GLY A 142 -5.43 -18.59 20.98
N SER A 143 -4.39 -17.83 20.60
CA SER A 143 -4.27 -16.40 20.90
C SER A 143 -4.82 -15.58 19.74
N THR A 144 -5.81 -14.72 20.03
CA THR A 144 -6.40 -13.83 19.04
C THR A 144 -5.72 -12.47 19.04
N THR A 145 -5.26 -12.03 17.86
CA THR A 145 -4.85 -10.67 17.58
C THR A 145 -5.99 -9.90 16.91
N ARG A 146 -6.35 -8.77 17.51
CA ARG A 146 -7.31 -7.82 16.93
C ARG A 146 -6.55 -6.78 16.13
N VAL A 147 -6.81 -6.71 14.83
CA VAL A 147 -6.21 -5.72 13.95
C VAL A 147 -6.96 -4.41 14.14
N ALA A 148 -6.21 -3.33 14.39
CA ALA A 148 -6.79 -2.01 14.54
C ALA A 148 -7.51 -1.62 13.25
N LYS A 149 -8.74 -1.11 13.37
CA LYS A 149 -9.41 -0.50 12.23
C LYS A 149 -8.59 0.71 11.78
N PRO A 150 -8.33 0.87 10.48
CA PRO A 150 -7.57 2.02 9.99
C PRO A 150 -8.27 3.30 10.44
N GLN A 151 -7.52 4.22 11.05
CA GLN A 151 -8.03 5.56 11.26
C GLN A 151 -8.27 6.21 9.90
N ARG A 152 -9.37 6.95 9.78
CA ARG A 152 -9.69 7.66 8.54
C ARG A 152 -8.66 8.76 8.37
N GLU A 153 -7.66 8.53 7.51
CA GLU A 153 -6.74 9.59 7.11
C GLU A 153 -7.54 10.64 6.33
N VAL A 154 -7.51 11.88 6.83
CA VAL A 154 -8.08 13.04 6.14
C VAL A 154 -6.94 13.80 5.48
N PHE A 155 -7.16 14.22 4.25
CA PHE A 155 -6.24 15.09 3.52
C PHE A 155 -6.65 16.53 3.76
N LYS A 156 -5.73 17.36 4.24
CA LYS A 156 -6.02 18.78 4.47
C LYS A 156 -5.42 19.64 3.38
N VAL A 157 -6.19 20.65 2.96
CA VAL A 157 -5.73 21.78 2.15
C VAL A 157 -6.14 23.03 2.91
N PHE A 158 -5.25 23.55 3.74
CA PHE A 158 -5.52 24.57 4.73
C PHE A 158 -6.70 24.18 5.64
N ASP A 159 -7.78 24.96 5.65
CA ASP A 159 -8.96 24.74 6.49
C ASP A 159 -9.95 23.71 5.91
N GLU A 160 -9.71 23.21 4.70
CA GLU A 160 -10.57 22.23 4.02
C GLU A 160 -10.07 20.80 4.24
N GLU A 161 -10.98 19.87 4.54
CA GLU A 161 -10.68 18.45 4.76
C GLU A 161 -11.32 17.58 3.66
N PHE A 162 -10.56 16.60 3.16
CA PHE A 162 -10.96 15.70 2.09
C PHE A 162 -10.77 14.25 2.50
N GLU A 163 -11.62 13.37 1.97
CA GLU A 163 -11.58 11.93 2.28
C GLU A 163 -10.57 11.18 1.41
N SER A 164 -10.05 11.82 0.36
CA SER A 164 -9.06 11.23 -0.53
C SER A 164 -8.02 12.22 -1.04
N PHE A 165 -6.81 11.72 -1.28
CA PHE A 165 -5.73 12.47 -1.92
C PHE A 165 -6.16 13.08 -3.24
N ARG A 166 -6.98 12.36 -4.01
CA ARG A 166 -7.45 12.79 -5.34
C ARG A 166 -8.39 14.00 -5.24
N GLU A 167 -9.33 13.99 -4.31
CA GLU A 167 -10.24 15.13 -4.09
C GLU A 167 -9.45 16.35 -3.61
N ALA A 168 -8.57 16.18 -2.64
CA ALA A 168 -7.68 17.25 -2.17
C ALA A 168 -6.80 17.80 -3.31
N LEU A 169 -6.22 16.93 -4.14
CA LEU A 169 -5.41 17.31 -5.28
C LEU A 169 -6.21 18.09 -6.32
N ALA A 170 -7.43 17.66 -6.64
CA ALA A 170 -8.30 18.35 -7.57
C ALA A 170 -8.68 19.74 -7.05
N PHE A 171 -9.19 19.81 -5.81
CA PHE A 171 -9.53 21.07 -5.16
C PHE A 171 -8.35 22.04 -5.11
N ALA A 172 -7.18 21.58 -4.66
CA ALA A 172 -6.00 22.42 -4.55
C ALA A 172 -5.45 22.83 -5.92
N SER A 173 -5.53 21.96 -6.93
CA SER A 173 -5.11 22.28 -8.30
C SER A 173 -5.96 23.39 -8.88
N ASP A 174 -7.28 23.30 -8.70
CA ASP A 174 -8.24 24.27 -9.24
C ASP A 174 -8.20 25.59 -8.46
N THR A 175 -8.18 25.53 -7.13
CA THR A 175 -8.21 26.71 -6.25
C THR A 175 -6.94 27.55 -6.38
N TYR A 176 -5.77 26.91 -6.41
CA TYR A 176 -4.48 27.60 -6.41
C TYR A 176 -3.83 27.66 -7.80
N GLN A 177 -4.53 27.19 -8.84
CA GLN A 177 -4.10 27.26 -10.24
C GLN A 177 -2.73 26.58 -10.48
N ILE A 178 -2.46 25.49 -9.75
CA ILE A 178 -1.25 24.68 -9.88
C ILE A 178 -1.61 23.40 -10.61
N LYS A 179 -0.92 23.05 -11.71
CA LYS A 179 -1.17 21.79 -12.43
C LYS A 179 -1.06 20.59 -11.48
N LYS A 180 -2.05 19.68 -11.49
CA LYS A 180 -2.09 18.43 -10.68
C LYS A 180 -0.75 17.70 -10.64
N SER A 181 -0.07 17.57 -11.78
CA SER A 181 1.24 16.90 -11.87
C SER A 181 2.35 17.59 -11.08
N ARG A 182 2.39 18.93 -11.09
CA ARG A 182 3.36 19.71 -10.33
C ARG A 182 3.00 19.74 -8.85
N LEU A 183 1.73 19.89 -8.53
CA LEU A 183 1.25 19.91 -7.16
C LEU A 183 1.47 18.56 -6.45
N SER A 184 1.18 17.44 -7.13
CA SER A 184 1.46 16.11 -6.59
C SER A 184 2.95 15.88 -6.35
N GLN A 185 3.82 16.38 -7.22
CA GLN A 185 5.27 16.31 -7.00
C GLN A 185 5.66 17.10 -5.74
N LEU A 186 5.21 18.35 -5.64
CA LEU A 186 5.51 19.21 -4.49
C LEU A 186 4.98 18.64 -3.18
N TYR A 187 3.80 17.99 -3.19
CA TYR A 187 3.25 17.31 -2.03
C TYR A 187 4.23 16.27 -1.45
N PHE A 188 4.76 15.37 -2.28
CA PHE A 188 5.72 14.36 -1.83
C PHE A 188 7.10 14.94 -1.48
N GLU A 189 7.46 16.09 -2.04
CA GLU A 189 8.70 16.81 -1.71
C GLU A 189 8.60 17.60 -0.39
N ASN A 190 7.39 17.84 0.12
CA ASN A 190 7.12 18.72 1.27
C ASN A 190 6.31 18.01 2.36
N ASP A 191 6.81 16.87 2.83
CA ASP A 191 6.27 16.11 3.96
C ASP A 191 4.79 15.74 3.81
N GLU A 192 4.34 15.45 2.58
CA GLU A 192 2.97 15.02 2.31
C GLU A 192 1.92 16.05 2.79
N SER A 193 2.24 17.34 2.65
CA SER A 193 1.38 18.47 3.01
C SER A 193 1.05 19.35 1.80
N PHE A 194 -0.25 19.51 1.51
CA PHE A 194 -0.71 20.43 0.47
C PHE A 194 -0.38 21.89 0.81
N ASP A 195 -0.57 22.32 2.06
CA ASP A 195 -0.30 23.68 2.52
C ASP A 195 1.15 24.08 2.25
N ARG A 196 2.09 23.21 2.61
CA ARG A 196 3.53 23.42 2.37
C ARG A 196 3.83 23.45 0.86
N ALA A 197 3.29 22.49 0.11
CA ALA A 197 3.47 22.42 -1.34
C ALA A 197 2.99 23.69 -2.07
N ILE A 198 1.81 24.20 -1.68
CA ILE A 198 1.21 25.42 -2.23
C ILE A 198 2.05 26.64 -1.83
N GLY A 199 2.44 26.74 -0.55
CA GLY A 199 3.29 27.83 -0.06
C GLY A 199 4.63 27.90 -0.80
N VAL A 200 5.29 26.76 -1.01
CA VAL A 200 6.54 26.68 -1.78
C VAL A 200 6.32 27.09 -3.24
N PHE A 201 5.25 26.62 -3.89
CA PHE A 201 4.98 26.98 -5.29
C PHE A 201 4.84 28.50 -5.47
N HIS A 202 4.01 29.15 -4.65
CA HIS A 202 3.80 30.59 -4.76
C HIS A 202 5.00 31.41 -4.28
N GLY A 203 5.76 30.93 -3.29
CA GLY A 203 7.03 31.54 -2.89
C GLY A 203 8.08 31.52 -4.01
N LEU A 204 8.13 30.45 -4.80
CA LEU A 204 9.01 30.34 -5.98
C LEU A 204 8.59 31.28 -7.13
N VAL A 205 7.29 31.52 -7.31
CA VAL A 205 6.75 32.41 -8.36
C VAL A 205 6.83 33.88 -7.96
N GLY A 206 6.77 34.20 -6.67
CA GLY A 206 6.88 35.57 -6.14
C GLY A 206 8.31 36.11 -5.99
N GLY A 207 9.34 35.28 -6.20
CA GLY A 207 10.76 35.63 -5.99
C GLY A 207 11.48 36.28 -7.19
N SER A 208 10.80 36.64 -8.27
CA SER A 208 11.41 37.22 -9.48
C SER A 208 11.06 38.70 -9.71
N TYR A 209 11.06 39.49 -8.64
CA TYR A 209 11.16 40.96 -8.71
C TYR A 209 12.02 41.49 -7.55
N SER A 210 13.34 41.46 -7.74
CA SER A 210 14.29 42.37 -7.09
C SER A 210 15.52 42.52 -7.97
#